data_AF-A0A841PE35-F1
#
_entry.id   AF-A0A841PE35-F1
#
_cell.length_a   1.000
_cell.length_b   1.000
_cell.length_c   1.000
_cell.angle_alpha   90.00
_cell.angle_beta   90.00
_cell.angle_gamma   90.00
#
_symmetry.space_group_name_H-M   'P 1'
#
loop_
_entity.id
_entity.type
_entity.pdbx_description
1 polymer ?
#
loop_
_entity_poly.entity_id
_entity_poly.type
_entity_poly.pdbx_seq_one_letter_code
_entity_poly.pdbx_strand_id
1 'polypeptide(L)'
;MTSEFARIGIDFERVAAVDAQGRSDLTETPMRPNPLTQLRLTNTEIACFLSHKACWARIADGDDAYGVVFEDDVVFTENPGAMLADASWIPADAEIVKLETFFKKTRLAWRRSPAGHGFSTSRLHGAHVGAAGYILSRQAARDLIDGTAELSSPVDQVIFNPRFAPSPGTAIYQLIPALCAHERFLRTAALPSLLLEERRDQWLAGIQSGSRTTKTLPMRIGAEARKLLNRIVDLCLLKQRNRLIAFYRHGERVRPAHTHSREKAL
;
A
#
# COMPACT_ATOMS: atom_id res chain seq x y z
N MET A 1 -15.18 -8.58 -11.58
CA MET A 1 -13.91 -9.30 -11.41
C MET A 1 -13.31 -9.74 -12.76
N THR A 2 -13.95 -10.63 -13.51
CA THR A 2 -13.36 -11.21 -14.73
C THR A 2 -13.17 -10.23 -15.89
N SER A 3 -13.96 -9.16 -15.99
CA SER A 3 -13.93 -8.28 -17.17
C SER A 3 -12.64 -7.47 -17.31
N GLU A 4 -12.08 -6.88 -16.24
CA GLU A 4 -10.84 -6.11 -16.34
C GLU A 4 -9.63 -7.02 -16.56
N PHE A 5 -9.54 -8.16 -15.86
CA PHE A 5 -8.44 -9.11 -16.09
C PHE A 5 -8.53 -9.80 -17.46
N ALA A 6 -9.74 -10.12 -17.93
CA ALA A 6 -9.93 -10.61 -19.30
C ALA A 6 -9.56 -9.55 -20.35
N ARG A 7 -9.86 -8.27 -20.09
CA ARG A 7 -9.52 -7.16 -21.00
C ARG A 7 -8.02 -7.03 -21.23
N ILE A 8 -7.22 -7.25 -20.20
CA ILE A 8 -5.76 -7.08 -20.30
C ILE A 8 -5.06 -8.28 -20.94
N GLY A 9 -5.73 -9.44 -21.04
CA GLY A 9 -5.25 -10.60 -21.77
C GLY A 9 -3.99 -11.23 -21.18
N ILE A 10 -3.82 -11.18 -19.86
CA ILE A 10 -2.70 -11.80 -19.15
C ILE A 10 -3.22 -12.98 -18.35
N ASP A 11 -2.51 -14.10 -18.39
CA ASP A 11 -2.82 -15.25 -17.55
C ASP A 11 -2.62 -14.91 -16.08
N PHE A 12 -3.56 -15.33 -15.24
CA PHE A 12 -3.51 -15.08 -13.80
C PHE A 12 -4.07 -16.27 -13.03
N GLU A 13 -3.55 -16.46 -11.81
CA GLU A 13 -4.15 -17.36 -10.84
C GLU A 13 -5.00 -16.55 -9.86
N ARG A 14 -6.25 -16.98 -9.62
CA ARG A 14 -7.09 -16.38 -8.59
C ARG A 14 -6.82 -17.05 -7.24
N VAL A 15 -6.36 -16.26 -6.29
CA VAL A 15 -6.30 -16.65 -4.87
C VAL A 15 -7.62 -16.26 -4.19
N ALA A 16 -8.26 -17.21 -3.50
CA ALA A 16 -9.46 -16.89 -2.71
C ALA A 16 -9.08 -15.99 -1.53
N ALA A 17 -9.72 -14.82 -1.44
CA ALA A 17 -9.56 -13.93 -0.30
C ALA A 17 -10.22 -14.53 0.95
N VAL A 18 -9.66 -14.19 2.11
CA VAL A 18 -10.27 -14.44 3.42
C VAL A 18 -11.39 -13.42 3.60
N ASP A 19 -12.61 -13.91 3.86
CA ASP A 19 -13.73 -13.06 4.23
C ASP A 19 -13.71 -12.78 5.75
N ALA A 20 -13.90 -11.53 6.13
CA ALA A 20 -14.00 -11.13 7.53
C ALA A 20 -15.40 -11.40 8.12
N GLN A 21 -16.43 -11.49 7.27
CA GLN A 21 -17.81 -11.61 7.71
C GLN A 21 -18.05 -12.94 8.43
N GLY A 22 -18.56 -12.85 9.67
CA GLY A 22 -18.91 -14.03 10.49
C GLY A 22 -17.71 -14.80 11.04
N ARG A 23 -16.48 -14.28 10.91
CA ARG A 23 -15.24 -14.96 11.35
C ARG A 23 -14.70 -14.39 12.66
N SER A 24 -15.18 -14.91 13.79
CA SER A 24 -14.69 -14.52 15.12
C SER A 24 -13.27 -15.00 15.40
N ASP A 25 -12.84 -16.10 14.78
CA ASP A 25 -11.51 -16.69 14.89
C ASP A 25 -10.39 -15.77 14.39
N LEU A 26 -10.68 -14.79 13.52
CA LEU A 26 -9.69 -13.81 13.09
C LEU A 26 -9.08 -13.02 14.25
N THR A 27 -9.83 -12.83 15.33
CA THR A 27 -9.35 -12.14 16.54
C THR A 27 -8.27 -12.92 17.29
N GLU A 28 -8.17 -14.23 17.06
CA GLU A 28 -7.16 -15.11 17.64
C GLU A 28 -5.82 -15.04 16.88
N THR A 29 -5.79 -14.38 15.72
CA THR A 29 -4.56 -14.17 14.96
C THR A 29 -3.50 -13.50 15.84
N PRO A 30 -2.27 -14.03 15.91
CA PRO A 30 -1.20 -13.42 16.68
C PRO A 30 -1.00 -11.96 16.28
N MET A 31 -1.22 -11.06 17.24
CA MET A 31 -1.25 -9.62 17.00
C MET A 31 -0.63 -8.86 18.15
N ARG A 32 0.11 -7.81 17.79
CA ARG A 32 0.60 -6.79 18.71
C ARG A 32 0.08 -5.41 18.32
N PRO A 33 -0.07 -4.48 19.28
CA PRO A 33 -0.49 -3.12 18.97
C PRO A 33 0.43 -2.46 17.93
N ASN A 34 -0.16 -1.66 17.05
CA ASN A 34 0.60 -0.92 16.06
C ASN A 34 1.65 -0.01 16.74
N PRO A 35 2.93 -0.06 16.35
CA PRO A 35 3.96 0.71 17.04
C PRO A 35 3.79 2.23 16.89
N LEU A 36 3.06 2.69 15.86
CA LEU A 36 2.81 4.12 15.60
C LEU A 36 1.52 4.63 16.23
N THR A 37 0.44 3.83 16.20
CA THR A 37 -0.90 4.26 16.64
C THR A 37 -1.36 3.62 17.95
N GLN A 38 -0.70 2.54 18.38
CA GLN A 38 -1.09 1.67 19.51
C GLN A 38 -2.46 0.99 19.35
N LEU A 39 -3.06 1.06 18.16
CA LEU A 39 -4.31 0.37 17.84
C LEU A 39 -4.03 -1.06 17.36
N ARG A 40 -4.98 -1.97 17.61
CA ARG A 40 -5.01 -3.29 16.99
C ARG A 40 -5.64 -3.22 15.60
N LEU A 41 -5.36 -4.22 14.78
CA LEU A 41 -6.03 -4.40 13.49
C LEU A 41 -7.51 -4.73 13.68
N THR A 42 -8.34 -4.31 12.73
CA THR A 42 -9.75 -4.76 12.66
C THR A 42 -9.84 -6.13 11.97
N ASN A 43 -10.99 -6.81 12.06
CA ASN A 43 -11.17 -8.11 11.40
C ASN A 43 -11.02 -7.99 9.88
N THR A 44 -11.54 -6.91 9.28
CA THR A 44 -11.37 -6.68 7.84
C THR A 44 -9.90 -6.44 7.48
N GLU A 45 -9.12 -5.75 8.33
CA GLU A 45 -7.68 -5.57 8.09
C GLU A 45 -6.91 -6.89 8.23
N ILE A 46 -7.26 -7.74 9.20
CA ILE A 46 -6.65 -9.06 9.38
C ILE A 46 -6.96 -9.95 8.17
N ALA A 47 -8.22 -10.04 7.75
CA ALA A 47 -8.64 -10.83 6.60
C ALA A 47 -7.93 -10.38 5.30
N CYS A 48 -7.86 -9.07 5.07
CA CYS A 48 -7.10 -8.49 3.97
C CYS A 48 -5.61 -8.89 4.06
N PHE A 49 -4.99 -8.76 5.23
CA PHE A 49 -3.59 -9.12 5.44
C PHE A 49 -3.32 -10.60 5.13
N LEU A 50 -4.15 -11.51 5.67
CA LEU A 50 -4.01 -12.95 5.45
C LEU A 50 -4.20 -13.33 3.98
N SER A 51 -5.09 -12.64 3.27
CA SER A 51 -5.27 -12.81 1.82
C SER A 51 -3.99 -12.47 1.06
N HIS A 52 -3.31 -11.37 1.40
CA HIS A 52 -2.02 -11.04 0.80
C HIS A 52 -0.91 -12.02 1.20
N LYS A 53 -0.85 -12.49 2.47
CA LYS A 53 0.11 -13.53 2.87
C LYS A 53 -0.05 -14.81 2.04
N ALA A 54 -1.28 -15.19 1.69
CA ALA A 54 -1.53 -16.34 0.82
C ALA A 54 -0.98 -16.13 -0.61
N CYS A 55 -0.99 -14.90 -1.13
CA CYS A 55 -0.31 -14.57 -2.39
C CYS A 55 1.21 -14.57 -2.23
N TRP A 56 1.74 -14.03 -1.12
CA TRP A 56 3.19 -14.01 -0.87
C TRP A 56 3.76 -15.43 -0.77
N ALA A 57 3.05 -16.36 -0.14
CA ALA A 57 3.48 -17.76 -0.02
C ALA A 57 3.68 -18.39 -1.40
N ARG A 58 2.73 -18.20 -2.33
CA ARG A 58 2.86 -18.66 -3.72
C ARG A 58 4.07 -18.05 -4.42
N ILE A 59 4.30 -16.74 -4.24
CA ILE A 59 5.47 -16.06 -4.84
C ILE A 59 6.77 -16.61 -4.24
N ALA A 60 6.82 -16.81 -2.92
CA ALA A 60 7.99 -17.31 -2.20
C ALA A 60 8.37 -18.75 -2.59
N ASP A 61 7.36 -19.59 -2.84
CA ASP A 61 7.49 -21.00 -3.20
C ASP A 61 7.68 -21.23 -4.71
N GLY A 62 7.35 -20.24 -5.54
CA GLY A 62 7.48 -20.31 -7.00
C GLY A 62 8.91 -20.17 -7.53
N ASP A 63 9.06 -20.37 -8.84
CA ASP A 63 10.35 -20.36 -9.56
C ASP A 63 10.67 -19.05 -10.29
N ASP A 64 9.75 -18.08 -10.29
CA ASP A 64 9.97 -16.75 -10.88
C ASP A 64 10.75 -15.82 -9.95
N ALA A 65 11.53 -14.89 -10.52
CA ALA A 65 12.26 -13.90 -9.73
C ALA A 65 11.33 -12.90 -9.03
N TYR A 66 10.19 -12.63 -9.67
CA TYR A 66 9.18 -11.68 -9.23
C TYR A 66 7.78 -12.27 -9.39
N GLY A 67 6.86 -11.86 -8.52
CA GLY A 67 5.43 -12.11 -8.65
C GLY A 67 4.65 -10.80 -8.54
N VAL A 68 3.52 -10.73 -9.26
CA VAL A 68 2.62 -9.57 -9.21
C VAL A 68 1.32 -9.96 -8.50
N VAL A 69 0.86 -9.09 -7.61
CA VAL A 69 -0.39 -9.25 -6.87
C VAL A 69 -1.32 -8.11 -7.25
N PHE A 70 -2.56 -8.46 -7.59
CA PHE A 70 -3.65 -7.52 -7.79
C PHE A 70 -4.86 -7.89 -6.93
N GLU A 71 -5.54 -6.88 -6.38
CA GLU A 71 -6.90 -7.01 -5.86
C GLU A 71 -7.88 -7.13 -7.01
N ASP A 72 -9.10 -7.54 -6.70
CA ASP A 72 -10.10 -7.96 -7.68
C ASP A 72 -10.99 -6.81 -8.19
N ASP A 73 -10.96 -5.69 -7.47
CA ASP A 73 -11.62 -4.42 -7.73
C ASP A 73 -10.66 -3.39 -8.35
N VAL A 74 -9.56 -3.83 -8.96
CA VAL A 74 -8.66 -2.96 -9.72
C VAL A 74 -9.22 -2.62 -11.09
N VAL A 75 -8.92 -1.41 -11.53
CA VAL A 75 -9.00 -0.98 -12.92
C VAL A 75 -7.59 -0.68 -13.43
N PHE A 76 -7.31 -1.06 -14.66
CA PHE A 76 -6.00 -0.81 -15.26
C PHE A 76 -6.01 0.39 -16.21
N THR A 77 -4.81 0.86 -16.54
CA THR A 77 -4.57 1.69 -17.73
C THR A 77 -5.01 0.94 -19.02
N GLU A 78 -4.91 1.60 -20.17
CA GLU A 78 -5.35 1.06 -21.45
C GLU A 78 -4.56 -0.21 -21.83
N ASN A 79 -3.21 -0.15 -21.76
CA ASN A 79 -2.32 -1.25 -22.13
C ASN A 79 -1.36 -1.64 -20.99
N PRO A 80 -1.84 -2.30 -19.93
CA PRO A 80 -0.99 -2.71 -18.80
C PRO A 80 -0.14 -3.93 -19.15
N GLY A 81 -0.57 -4.76 -20.13
CA GLY A 81 0.13 -5.97 -20.55
C GLY A 81 1.57 -5.71 -20.98
N ALA A 82 1.83 -4.59 -21.65
CA ALA A 82 3.18 -4.20 -22.03
C ALA A 82 4.16 -4.08 -20.83
N MET A 83 3.66 -3.66 -19.66
CA MET A 83 4.48 -3.57 -18.45
C MET A 83 4.57 -4.89 -17.69
N LEU A 84 3.59 -5.78 -17.86
CA LEU A 84 3.48 -7.02 -17.09
C LEU A 84 4.08 -8.23 -17.82
N ALA A 85 4.32 -8.12 -19.12
CA ALA A 85 4.91 -9.17 -19.95
C ALA A 85 6.44 -9.30 -19.81
N ASP A 86 7.11 -8.28 -19.26
CA ASP A 86 8.57 -8.26 -19.11
C ASP A 86 8.97 -7.63 -17.77
N ALA A 87 9.88 -8.27 -17.05
CA ALA A 87 10.44 -7.79 -15.79
C ALA A 87 11.69 -6.90 -15.98
N SER A 88 12.24 -6.77 -17.19
CA SER A 88 13.51 -6.10 -17.46
C SER A 88 13.55 -4.61 -17.08
N TRP A 89 12.37 -3.97 -16.97
CA TRP A 89 12.25 -2.58 -16.55
C TRP A 89 12.34 -2.38 -15.03
N ILE A 90 12.18 -3.46 -14.26
CA ILE A 90 12.22 -3.41 -12.79
C ILE A 90 13.65 -3.07 -12.37
N PRO A 91 13.88 -2.05 -11.53
CA PRO A 91 15.22 -1.74 -11.05
C PRO A 91 15.86 -2.95 -10.37
N ALA A 92 17.14 -3.22 -10.64
CA ALA A 92 17.81 -4.42 -10.14
C ALA A 92 17.88 -4.53 -8.61
N ASP A 93 17.80 -3.40 -7.88
CA ASP A 93 17.73 -3.36 -6.42
C ASP A 93 16.30 -3.36 -5.87
N ALA A 94 15.28 -3.39 -6.74
CA ALA A 94 13.89 -3.35 -6.33
C ALA A 94 13.43 -4.71 -5.79
N GLU A 95 13.08 -4.69 -4.52
CA GLU A 95 12.41 -5.81 -3.85
C GLU A 95 10.89 -5.67 -3.96
N ILE A 96 10.40 -4.43 -4.05
CA ILE A 96 8.97 -4.10 -4.07
C ILE A 96 8.74 -2.99 -5.09
N VAL A 97 7.77 -3.17 -5.99
CA VAL A 97 7.30 -2.10 -6.89
C VAL A 97 5.79 -1.91 -6.74
N LYS A 98 5.38 -0.75 -6.25
CA LYS A 98 3.97 -0.36 -6.18
C LYS A 98 3.48 0.06 -7.56
N LEU A 99 2.41 -0.59 -8.03
CA LEU A 99 1.80 -0.35 -9.33
C LEU A 99 0.56 0.54 -9.23
N GLU A 100 -0.12 0.53 -8.09
CA GLU A 100 -1.34 1.31 -7.89
C GLU A 100 -1.10 2.78 -7.49
N THR A 101 -2.14 3.60 -7.65
CA THR A 101 -2.30 4.87 -6.93
C THR A 101 -3.55 4.86 -6.07
N PHE A 102 -3.40 5.32 -4.83
CA PHE A 102 -4.52 5.61 -3.93
C PHE A 102 -4.87 7.12 -3.93
N PHE A 103 -4.32 7.87 -4.89
CA PHE A 103 -4.49 9.32 -5.02
C PHE A 103 -4.19 10.11 -3.73
N LYS A 104 -3.21 9.64 -2.96
CA LYS A 104 -2.61 10.38 -1.84
C LYS A 104 -1.22 10.84 -2.24
N LYS A 105 -0.83 12.01 -1.75
CA LYS A 105 0.55 12.49 -1.95
C LYS A 105 1.49 11.60 -1.16
N THR A 106 2.54 11.09 -1.81
CA THR A 106 3.62 10.35 -1.16
C THR A 106 4.98 10.93 -1.51
N ARG A 107 5.98 10.62 -0.70
CA ARG A 107 7.34 11.14 -0.84
C ARG A 107 8.17 10.22 -1.71
N LEU A 108 8.59 10.75 -2.86
CA LEU A 108 9.41 10.05 -3.83
C LEU A 108 10.77 10.71 -3.98
N ALA A 109 11.75 9.93 -4.40
CA ALA A 109 13.00 10.45 -4.93
C ALA A 109 12.73 11.38 -6.12
N TRP A 110 13.63 12.34 -6.33
CA TRP A 110 13.56 13.25 -7.46
C TRP A 110 13.97 12.56 -8.76
N ARG A 111 15.00 11.71 -8.69
CA ARG A 111 15.43 10.90 -9.82
C ARG A 111 14.38 9.83 -10.12
N ARG A 112 14.19 9.62 -11.42
CA ARG A 112 13.35 8.57 -11.98
C ARG A 112 14.19 7.76 -12.93
N SER A 113 13.92 6.46 -12.99
CA SER A 113 14.48 5.57 -13.99
C SER A 113 13.41 5.28 -15.05
N PRO A 114 13.71 5.37 -16.35
CA PRO A 114 12.77 4.96 -17.39
C PRO A 114 12.37 3.49 -17.20
N ALA A 115 11.09 3.17 -17.42
CA ALA A 115 10.56 1.81 -17.31
C ALA A 115 9.91 1.32 -18.62
N GLY A 116 10.07 2.07 -19.72
CA GLY A 116 9.41 1.76 -20.99
C GLY A 116 7.95 2.19 -21.04
N HIS A 117 7.35 2.16 -22.23
CA HIS A 117 5.91 2.41 -22.47
C HIS A 117 5.32 3.69 -21.83
N GLY A 118 6.14 4.75 -21.67
CA GLY A 118 5.73 6.00 -21.02
C GLY A 118 5.74 5.96 -19.49
N PHE A 119 6.18 4.86 -18.90
CA PHE A 119 6.36 4.67 -17.46
C PHE A 119 7.79 4.96 -17.00
N SER A 120 7.90 5.24 -15.72
CA SER A 120 9.14 5.41 -15.00
C SER A 120 8.99 4.90 -13.57
N THR A 121 10.08 4.47 -12.95
CA THR A 121 10.12 4.12 -11.53
C THR A 121 10.79 5.22 -10.72
N SER A 122 10.37 5.37 -9.47
CA SER A 122 11.02 6.29 -8.52
C SER A 122 11.03 5.69 -7.13
N ARG A 123 12.15 5.82 -6.42
CA ARG A 123 12.29 5.26 -5.07
C ARG A 123 11.29 5.91 -4.11
N LEU A 124 10.59 5.07 -3.36
CA LEU A 124 9.59 5.46 -2.38
C LEU A 124 10.28 5.71 -1.04
N HIS A 125 10.19 6.94 -0.54
CA HIS A 125 10.79 7.36 0.74
C HIS A 125 9.75 7.66 1.83
N GLY A 126 8.48 7.74 1.45
CA GLY A 126 7.36 7.92 2.38
C GLY A 126 6.37 6.78 2.27
N ALA A 127 5.56 6.60 3.32
CA ALA A 127 4.47 5.62 3.29
C ALA A 127 3.49 5.92 2.14
N HIS A 128 3.02 4.89 1.43
CA HIS A 128 2.00 5.04 0.40
C HIS A 128 0.88 4.02 0.60
N VAL A 129 -0.28 4.51 1.02
CA VAL A 129 -1.46 3.69 1.35
C VAL A 129 -2.02 2.92 0.14
N GLY A 130 -2.76 1.85 0.43
CA GLY A 130 -3.37 0.93 -0.55
C GLY A 130 -2.45 -0.23 -0.94
N ALA A 131 -3.01 -1.34 -1.39
CA ALA A 131 -2.26 -2.53 -1.81
C ALA A 131 -2.90 -3.25 -3.01
N ALA A 132 -3.68 -2.54 -3.82
CA ALA A 132 -4.45 -3.12 -4.91
C ALA A 132 -3.59 -3.69 -6.04
N GLY A 133 -2.35 -3.22 -6.19
CA GLY A 133 -1.46 -3.66 -7.26
C GLY A 133 0.00 -3.43 -6.94
N TYR A 134 0.79 -4.51 -6.90
CA TYR A 134 2.23 -4.43 -6.66
C TYR A 134 2.99 -5.67 -7.12
N ILE A 135 4.29 -5.50 -7.29
CA ILE A 135 5.26 -6.56 -7.57
C ILE A 135 6.10 -6.79 -6.31
N LEU A 136 6.38 -8.06 -6.02
CA LEU A 136 7.38 -8.49 -5.04
C LEU A 136 8.44 -9.33 -5.72
N SER A 137 9.70 -9.19 -5.30
CA SER A 137 10.68 -10.24 -5.54
C SER A 137 10.32 -11.48 -4.71
N ARG A 138 10.86 -12.64 -5.10
CA ARG A 138 10.75 -13.86 -4.30
C ARG A 138 11.31 -13.68 -2.89
N GLN A 139 12.44 -12.97 -2.74
CA GLN A 139 13.06 -12.75 -1.45
C GLN A 139 12.21 -11.83 -0.57
N ALA A 140 11.65 -10.76 -1.13
CA ALA A 140 10.76 -9.86 -0.42
C ALA A 140 9.51 -10.59 0.09
N ALA A 141 8.96 -11.51 -0.71
CA ALA A 141 7.83 -12.33 -0.29
C ALA A 141 8.17 -13.20 0.93
N ARG A 142 9.36 -13.83 0.95
CA ARG A 142 9.86 -14.61 2.10
C ARG A 142 10.06 -13.74 3.33
N ASP A 143 10.79 -12.63 3.19
CA ASP A 143 11.06 -11.72 4.30
C ASP A 143 9.75 -11.15 4.89
N LEU A 144 8.74 -10.87 4.04
CA LEU A 144 7.42 -10.42 4.49
C LEU A 144 6.67 -11.50 5.26
N ILE A 145 6.73 -12.77 4.86
CA ILE A 145 6.10 -13.88 5.60
C ILE A 145 6.75 -14.03 6.97
N ASP A 146 8.07 -14.08 7.01
CA ASP A 146 8.87 -14.29 8.23
C ASP A 146 8.72 -13.11 9.20
N GLY A 147 8.76 -11.88 8.67
CA GLY A 147 8.62 -10.64 9.45
C GLY A 147 7.21 -10.37 9.98
N THR A 148 6.21 -11.17 9.58
CA THR A 148 4.79 -10.97 9.93
C THR A 148 4.17 -12.17 10.64
N ALA A 149 4.96 -12.92 11.42
CA ALA A 149 4.43 -13.96 12.32
C ALA A 149 3.39 -13.38 13.31
N GLU A 150 3.61 -12.15 13.79
CA GLU A 150 2.63 -11.36 14.53
C GLU A 150 2.24 -10.09 13.76
N LEU A 151 0.95 -9.89 13.53
CA LEU A 151 0.46 -8.72 12.80
C LEU A 151 0.40 -7.49 13.70
N SER A 152 0.83 -6.34 13.18
CA SER A 152 0.82 -5.07 13.94
C SER A 152 0.34 -3.87 13.15
N SER A 153 0.41 -3.93 11.82
CA SER A 153 0.09 -2.80 10.94
C SER A 153 -0.70 -3.31 9.75
N PRO A 154 -1.57 -2.47 9.17
CA PRO A 154 -2.27 -2.81 7.94
C PRO A 154 -1.27 -3.20 6.85
N VAL A 155 -1.68 -4.07 5.95
CA VAL A 155 -0.80 -4.69 4.96
C VAL A 155 -0.08 -3.65 4.08
N ASP A 156 -0.77 -2.59 3.68
CA ASP A 156 -0.21 -1.50 2.88
C ASP A 156 0.92 -0.75 3.61
N GLN A 157 0.82 -0.59 4.93
CA GLN A 157 1.90 -0.04 5.74
C GLN A 157 3.10 -0.99 5.79
N VAL A 158 2.86 -2.29 5.96
CA VAL A 158 3.96 -3.26 6.00
C VAL A 158 4.73 -3.28 4.67
N ILE A 159 4.03 -3.27 3.53
CA ILE A 159 4.67 -3.34 2.21
C ILE A 159 5.27 -1.98 1.80
N PHE A 160 4.56 -0.87 2.00
CA PHE A 160 4.88 0.42 1.36
C PHE A 160 5.29 1.54 2.32
N ASN A 161 5.58 1.24 3.58
CA ASN A 161 6.21 2.19 4.50
C ASN A 161 7.67 1.78 4.70
N PRO A 162 8.65 2.59 4.26
CA PRO A 162 10.07 2.28 4.45
C PRO A 162 10.49 2.07 5.91
N ARG A 163 9.67 2.47 6.90
CA ARG A 163 9.91 2.20 8.33
C ARG A 163 9.61 0.74 8.74
N PHE A 164 8.84 0.03 7.93
CA PHE A 164 8.46 -1.37 8.12
C PHE A 164 9.11 -2.28 7.07
N ALA A 165 10.13 -1.77 6.36
CA ALA A 165 10.88 -2.54 5.38
C ALA A 165 11.30 -3.90 5.97
N PRO A 166 11.02 -5.01 5.28
CA PRO A 166 11.17 -6.35 5.83
C PRO A 166 12.65 -6.70 6.11
N SER A 167 13.58 -6.08 5.36
CA SER A 167 15.02 -6.18 5.58
C SER A 167 15.70 -4.80 5.51
N PRO A 168 16.82 -4.58 6.23
CA PRO A 168 17.60 -3.35 6.09
C PRO A 168 18.04 -3.16 4.64
N GLY A 169 17.69 -2.02 4.05
CA GLY A 169 18.07 -1.69 2.68
C GLY A 169 17.06 -2.09 1.60
N THR A 170 15.95 -2.76 1.93
CA THR A 170 14.86 -3.07 0.96
C THR A 170 14.51 -1.82 0.15
N ALA A 171 14.67 -1.88 -1.17
CA ALA A 171 14.31 -0.77 -2.04
C ALA A 171 12.86 -0.92 -2.49
N ILE A 172 12.02 0.03 -2.07
CA ILE A 172 10.64 0.15 -2.53
C ILE A 172 10.58 1.20 -3.63
N TYR A 173 9.96 0.85 -4.75
CA TYR A 173 9.74 1.75 -5.87
C TYR A 173 8.25 1.98 -6.12
N GLN A 174 7.95 3.15 -6.67
CA GLN A 174 6.63 3.49 -7.21
C GLN A 174 6.74 3.58 -8.73
N LEU A 175 5.84 2.88 -9.45
CA LEU A 175 5.65 3.09 -10.88
C LEU A 175 4.86 4.38 -11.14
N ILE A 176 5.30 5.16 -12.13
CA ILE A 176 4.75 6.47 -12.47
C ILE A 176 4.61 6.61 -14.00
N PRO A 177 3.40 6.88 -14.54
CA PRO A 177 2.12 6.89 -13.82
C PRO A 177 1.78 5.52 -13.20
N ALA A 178 0.76 5.46 -12.35
CA ALA A 178 0.28 4.18 -11.82
C ALA A 178 -0.30 3.32 -12.94
N LEU A 179 -0.09 2.01 -12.84
CA LEU A 179 -0.62 1.01 -13.78
C LEU A 179 -2.11 0.74 -13.53
N CYS A 180 -2.53 0.83 -12.26
CA CYS A 180 -3.88 0.55 -11.82
C CYS A 180 -4.34 1.49 -10.69
N ALA A 181 -5.63 1.43 -10.40
CA ALA A 181 -6.26 2.05 -9.23
C ALA A 181 -7.46 1.22 -8.80
N HIS A 182 -7.96 1.39 -7.58
CA HIS A 182 -9.24 0.81 -7.18
C HIS A 182 -10.41 1.40 -7.98
N GLU A 183 -11.36 0.56 -8.38
CA GLU A 183 -12.59 0.97 -9.09
C GLU A 183 -13.38 2.03 -8.30
N ARG A 184 -13.32 2.00 -6.96
CA ARG A 184 -13.96 2.99 -6.08
C ARG A 184 -13.59 4.44 -6.40
N PHE A 185 -12.42 4.68 -7.02
CA PHE A 185 -11.97 6.03 -7.39
C PHE A 185 -12.62 6.57 -8.67
N LEU A 186 -13.21 5.69 -9.49
CA LEU A 186 -13.92 6.04 -10.71
C LEU A 186 -15.42 6.23 -10.49
N ARG A 187 -15.97 5.64 -9.43
CA ARG A 187 -17.40 5.71 -9.12
C ARG A 187 -17.75 7.09 -8.54
N THR A 188 -18.84 7.68 -9.06
CA THR A 188 -19.35 8.96 -8.57
C THR A 188 -20.01 8.84 -7.19
N ALA A 189 -20.56 7.66 -6.87
CA ALA A 189 -21.12 7.34 -5.56
C ALA A 189 -20.04 6.75 -4.65
N ALA A 190 -19.98 7.23 -3.41
CA ALA A 190 -19.11 6.64 -2.38
C ALA A 190 -19.61 5.23 -2.04
N LEU A 191 -18.74 4.23 -2.18
CA LEU A 191 -19.01 2.90 -1.65
C LEU A 191 -18.78 2.92 -0.13
N PRO A 192 -19.67 2.31 0.66
CA PRO A 192 -19.40 2.09 2.08
C PRO A 192 -18.16 1.21 2.23
N SER A 193 -17.36 1.49 3.26
CA SER A 193 -16.13 0.77 3.54
C SER A 193 -16.23 0.18 4.94
N LEU A 194 -16.35 -1.15 5.00
CA LEU A 194 -16.38 -1.90 6.26
C LEU A 194 -15.18 -1.54 7.16
N LEU A 195 -14.01 -1.34 6.56
CA LEU A 195 -12.81 -0.87 7.24
C LEU A 195 -13.01 0.48 7.95
N LEU A 196 -13.64 1.45 7.27
CA LEU A 196 -13.90 2.77 7.87
C LEU A 196 -14.92 2.70 8.99
N GLU A 197 -15.93 1.84 8.85
CA GLU A 197 -16.95 1.59 9.88
C GLU A 197 -16.32 0.95 11.13
N GLU A 198 -15.56 -0.13 10.96
CA GLU A 198 -14.85 -0.80 12.07
C GLU A 198 -13.84 0.13 12.75
N ARG A 199 -13.10 0.95 11.99
CA ARG A 199 -12.17 1.95 12.55
C ARG A 199 -12.90 3.02 13.35
N ARG A 200 -14.07 3.45 12.90
CA ARG A 200 -14.90 4.41 13.62
C ARG A 200 -15.40 3.80 14.93
N ASP A 201 -15.87 2.56 14.90
CA ASP A 201 -16.39 1.87 16.08
C ASP A 201 -15.29 1.60 17.10
N GLN A 202 -14.10 1.18 16.65
CA GLN A 202 -12.91 1.04 17.49
C GLN A 202 -12.51 2.38 18.14
N TRP A 203 -12.58 3.48 17.38
CA TRP A 203 -12.29 4.82 17.90
C TRP A 203 -13.31 5.27 18.95
N LEU A 204 -14.61 5.04 18.71
CA LEU A 204 -15.69 5.35 19.66
C LEU A 204 -15.54 4.53 20.96
N ALA A 205 -15.24 3.24 20.86
CA ALA A 205 -14.98 2.37 22.01
C ALA A 205 -13.77 2.85 22.83
N GLY A 206 -12.70 3.30 22.17
CA GLY A 206 -11.51 3.84 22.83
C GLY A 206 -11.75 5.17 23.58
N ILE A 207 -12.72 5.98 23.13
CA ILE A 207 -13.14 7.18 23.85
C ILE A 207 -13.96 6.80 25.09
N GLN A 208 -14.87 5.83 24.96
CA GLN A 208 -15.73 5.38 26.05
C GLN A 208 -14.95 4.66 27.15
N SER A 209 -13.87 3.94 26.81
CA SER A 209 -13.05 3.20 27.78
C SER A 209 -12.05 4.06 28.56
N GLY A 210 -12.02 5.39 28.36
CA GLY A 210 -11.12 6.30 29.08
C GLY A 210 -9.62 6.13 28.76
N SER A 211 -9.28 5.29 27.76
CA SER A 211 -7.91 5.01 27.35
C SER A 211 -7.33 6.15 26.50
N ARG A 212 -7.17 7.33 27.11
CA ARG A 212 -6.23 8.34 26.61
C ARG A 212 -5.00 8.29 27.48
N THR A 213 -3.97 7.55 27.05
CA THR A 213 -2.61 7.81 27.54
C THR A 213 -2.24 9.23 27.13
N THR A 214 -2.33 10.17 28.07
CA THR A 214 -1.80 11.52 27.88
C THR A 214 -0.28 11.37 27.76
N LYS A 215 0.25 11.52 26.54
CA LYS A 215 1.70 11.49 26.33
C LYS A 215 2.35 12.47 27.29
N THR A 216 3.23 11.97 28.17
CA THR A 216 3.97 12.78 29.13
C THR A 216 4.84 13.81 28.37
N LEU A 217 5.13 14.95 29.00
CA LEU A 217 5.94 16.03 28.40
C LEU A 217 7.23 15.52 27.71
N PRO A 218 8.01 14.59 28.31
CA PRO A 218 9.24 14.07 27.71
C PRO A 218 8.99 13.32 26.39
N MET A 219 7.92 12.53 26.31
CA MET A 219 7.55 11.81 25.07
C MET A 219 7.10 12.78 23.97
N ARG A 220 6.47 13.91 24.33
CA ARG A 220 6.09 14.96 23.36
C ARG A 220 7.34 15.66 22.81
N ILE A 221 8.28 16.01 23.68
CA ILE A 221 9.56 16.63 23.31
C ILE A 221 10.37 15.67 22.43
N GLY A 222 10.48 14.40 22.81
CA GLY A 222 11.17 13.38 22.00
C GLY A 222 10.51 13.15 20.63
N ALA A 223 9.19 13.16 20.56
CA ALA A 223 8.46 13.04 19.29
C ALA A 223 8.66 14.28 18.40
N GLU A 224 8.68 15.49 18.95
CA GLU A 224 8.98 16.72 18.20
C GLU A 224 10.45 16.80 17.79
N ALA A 225 11.40 16.41 18.65
CA ALA A 225 12.81 16.32 18.31
C ALA A 225 13.05 15.34 17.16
N ARG A 226 12.37 14.19 17.15
CA ARG A 226 12.43 13.22 16.04
C ARG A 226 11.78 13.76 14.76
N LYS A 227 10.68 14.51 14.85
CA LYS A 227 10.09 15.19 13.69
C LYS A 227 11.03 16.26 13.13
N LEU A 228 11.70 17.02 14.00
CA LEU A 228 12.66 18.03 13.62
C LEU A 228 13.90 17.39 12.96
N LEU A 229 14.42 16.31 13.54
CA LEU A 229 15.53 15.55 12.96
C LEU A 229 15.15 14.96 11.60
N ASN A 230 13.96 14.37 11.47
CA ASN A 230 13.45 13.89 10.18
C ASN A 230 13.31 15.04 9.18
N ARG A 231 12.85 16.24 9.61
CA ARG A 231 12.80 17.42 8.74
C ARG A 231 14.19 17.88 8.32
N ILE A 232 15.19 17.81 9.20
CA ILE A 232 16.59 18.17 8.91
C ILE A 232 17.21 17.15 7.95
N VAL A 233 17.00 15.85 8.16
CA VAL A 233 17.43 14.79 7.23
C VAL A 233 16.73 14.95 5.87
N ASP A 234 15.42 15.25 5.87
CA ASP A 234 14.65 15.53 4.66
C ASP A 234 15.16 16.80 3.92
N LEU A 235 15.57 17.82 4.66
CA LEU A 235 16.22 19.04 4.16
C LEU A 235 17.63 18.77 3.61
N CYS A 236 18.41 17.89 4.23
CA CYS A 236 19.71 17.46 3.69
C CYS A 236 19.53 16.60 2.43
N LEU A 237 18.40 15.91 2.29
CA LEU A 237 18.02 15.08 1.13
C LEU A 237 17.17 15.85 0.10
N LEU A 238 17.45 17.14 -0.16
CA LEU A 238 16.82 18.14 -1.06
C LEU A 238 16.34 17.67 -2.47
N LYS A 239 16.50 16.40 -2.80
CA LYS A 239 15.98 15.69 -3.96
C LYS A 239 14.70 14.89 -3.65
N GLN A 240 13.86 15.25 -2.67
CA GLN A 240 12.60 14.52 -2.41
C GLN A 240 11.37 15.41 -2.66
N ARG A 241 10.30 14.85 -3.25
CA ARG A 241 9.05 15.59 -3.49
C ARG A 241 7.84 14.78 -3.06
N ASN A 242 6.91 15.44 -2.37
CA ASN A 242 5.56 14.92 -2.17
C ASN A 242 4.80 15.02 -3.50
N ARG A 243 4.48 13.89 -4.12
CA ARG A 243 3.80 13.81 -5.41
C ARG A 243 2.52 13.00 -5.30
N LEU A 244 1.50 13.45 -6.02
CA LEU A 244 0.34 12.65 -6.35
C LEU A 244 0.70 11.77 -7.55
N ILE A 245 0.48 10.46 -7.45
CA ILE A 245 0.72 9.55 -8.58
C ILE A 245 -0.48 9.62 -9.51
N ALA A 246 -0.24 10.02 -10.76
CA ALA A 246 -1.29 10.10 -11.77
C ALA A 246 -1.69 8.69 -12.23
N PHE A 247 -2.95 8.53 -12.61
CA PHE A 247 -3.49 7.35 -13.26
C PHE A 247 -4.30 7.80 -14.47
N TYR A 248 -4.20 7.05 -15.55
CA TYR A 248 -4.84 7.35 -16.82
C TYR A 248 -5.71 6.17 -17.23
N ARG A 249 -6.92 6.45 -17.71
CA ARG A 249 -7.86 5.45 -18.22
C ARG A 249 -8.48 6.00 -19.49
N HIS A 250 -8.49 5.21 -20.56
CA HIS A 250 -8.98 5.62 -21.88
C HIS A 250 -8.36 6.95 -22.37
N GLY A 251 -7.06 7.13 -22.12
CA GLY A 251 -6.31 8.34 -22.49
C GLY A 251 -6.54 9.55 -21.58
N GLU A 252 -7.50 9.50 -20.65
CA GLU A 252 -7.82 10.60 -19.76
C GLU A 252 -7.22 10.42 -18.37
N ARG A 253 -6.76 11.52 -17.77
CA ARG A 253 -6.26 11.51 -16.40
C ARG A 253 -7.42 11.44 -15.41
N VAL A 254 -7.47 10.37 -14.63
CA VAL A 254 -8.49 10.19 -13.59
C VAL A 254 -8.28 11.20 -12.46
N ARG A 255 -9.37 11.85 -12.03
CA ARG A 255 -9.43 12.76 -10.90
C ARG A 255 -10.49 12.25 -9.91
N PRO A 256 -10.12 11.72 -8.73
CA PRO A 256 -11.09 11.16 -7.81
C PRO A 256 -11.98 12.23 -7.19
N ALA A 257 -13.28 11.93 -7.06
CA ALA A 257 -14.28 12.87 -6.55
C ALA A 257 -13.94 13.46 -5.15
N HIS A 258 -13.31 12.70 -4.26
CA HIS A 258 -12.93 13.14 -2.91
C HIS A 258 -11.69 14.04 -2.86
N THR A 259 -11.03 14.30 -4.00
CA THR A 259 -9.99 15.36 -4.06
C THR A 259 -10.59 16.77 -4.11
N HIS A 260 -11.90 16.91 -4.36
CA HIS A 260 -12.61 18.19 -4.34
C HIS A 260 -12.95 18.71 -2.94
N SER A 261 -12.92 17.86 -1.88
CA SER A 261 -13.37 18.28 -0.53
C SER A 261 -12.31 19.07 0.26
N ARG A 262 -11.09 19.24 -0.27
CA ARG A 262 -10.05 20.09 0.35
C ARG A 262 -9.89 21.47 -0.29
N GLU A 263 -10.48 21.73 -1.45
CA GLU A 263 -10.49 23.07 -2.07
C GLU A 263 -11.68 23.94 -1.63
N LYS A 264 -12.67 23.37 -0.93
CA LYS A 264 -13.81 24.12 -0.35
C LYS A 264 -13.71 24.34 1.17
N ALA A 265 -12.53 24.16 1.76
CA ALA A 265 -12.27 24.39 3.18
C ALA A 265 -11.07 25.33 3.39
N LEU A 266 -11.06 26.43 2.63
CA LEU A 266 -10.40 27.69 2.98
C LEU A 266 -11.51 28.73 3.19
#